data_AF-A0A7L4ZR65-F1
#
_entry.id   AF-A0A7L4ZR65-F1
#
_cell.length_a   1.000
_cell.length_b   1.000
_cell.length_c   1.000
_cell.angle_alpha   90.00
_cell.angle_beta   90.00
_cell.angle_gamma   90.00
#
_symmetry.space_group_name_H-M   'P 1'
#
loop_
_entity.id
_entity.type
_entity.pdbx_description
1 polymer ?
#
loop_
_entity_poly.entity_id
_entity_poly.type
_entity_poly.pdbx_seq_one_letter_code
_entity_poly.pdbx_strand_id
1 'polypeptide(L)' 'MDIQSTKIELVKTILAIENSEFIQKVADFVNKEKVDFWNELNASQQNEIKKGINELDQGKRVSYDSFLNKIS' A
#
# COMPACT_ATOMS: atom_id res chain seq x y z
N MET A 1 10.89 -19.09 -20.16
CA MET A 1 11.35 -18.87 -18.78
C MET A 1 10.19 -19.26 -17.87
N ASP A 2 10.41 -20.20 -16.96
CA ASP A 2 9.37 -20.55 -15.97
C ASP A 2 9.41 -19.53 -14.83
N ILE A 3 8.35 -18.73 -14.70
CA ILE A 3 8.28 -17.64 -13.74
C ILE A 3 8.38 -18.12 -12.29
N GLN A 4 7.92 -19.34 -12.01
CA GLN A 4 7.99 -19.93 -10.67
C GLN A 4 9.43 -20.29 -10.32
N SER A 5 10.14 -20.94 -11.24
CA SER A 5 11.57 -21.23 -11.10
C SER A 5 12.39 -19.94 -10.92
N THR A 6 12.12 -18.89 -11.70
CA THR A 6 12.81 -17.59 -11.57
C THR A 6 12.58 -16.95 -10.19
N LYS A 7 11.36 -17.01 -9.64
CA LYS A 7 11.08 -16.49 -8.30
C LYS A 7 11.87 -17.23 -7.22
N ILE A 8 11.92 -18.56 -7.30
CA ILE A 8 12.66 -19.39 -6.34
C ILE A 8 14.15 -19.07 -6.38
N GLU A 9 14.71 -18.91 -7.58
CA GLU A 9 16.13 -18.58 -7.76
C GLU A 9 16.47 -17.22 -7.17
N LEU A 10 15.65 -16.18 -7.42
CA LEU A 10 15.83 -14.85 -6.83
C LEU A 10 15.80 -14.89 -5.29
N VAL A 11 14.85 -15.62 -4.70
CA VAL A 11 14.78 -15.76 -3.22
C VAL A 11 16.05 -16.43 -2.69
N LYS A 12 16.52 -17.51 -3.32
CA LYS A 12 17.77 -18.19 -2.92
C LYS A 12 18.97 -17.27 -3.00
N THR A 13 19.08 -16.48 -4.07
CA THR A 13 20.16 -15.50 -4.24
C THR A 13 20.12 -14.45 -3.14
N ILE A 14 18.95 -13.91 -2.81
CA ILE A 14 18.78 -12.91 -1.74
C ILE A 14 19.18 -13.48 -0.38
N LEU A 15 18.75 -14.71 -0.05
CA LEU A 15 19.07 -15.37 1.22
C LEU A 15 20.58 -15.64 1.41
N ALA A 16 21.34 -15.74 0.32
CA ALA A 16 22.78 -15.97 0.36
C ALA A 16 23.61 -14.67 0.50
N ILE A 17 22.99 -13.48 0.41
CA ILE A 17 23.70 -12.21 0.46
C ILE A 17 23.75 -11.68 1.89
N GLU A 18 24.96 -11.43 2.39
CA GLU A 18 25.19 -10.88 3.73
C GLU A 18 25.27 -9.34 3.75
N ASN A 19 25.41 -8.70 2.58
CA ASN A 19 25.52 -7.24 2.49
C ASN A 19 24.17 -6.57 2.76
N SER A 20 24.02 -6.00 3.97
CA SER A 20 22.80 -5.35 4.43
C SER A 20 22.38 -4.14 3.59
N GLU A 21 23.33 -3.37 3.05
CA GLU A 21 23.04 -2.21 2.19
C GLU A 21 22.39 -2.66 0.88
N PHE A 22 22.88 -3.76 0.29
CA PHE A 22 22.28 -4.35 -0.89
C PHE A 22 20.88 -4.88 -0.61
N ILE A 23 20.69 -5.61 0.50
CA ILE A 23 19.37 -6.13 0.91
C ILE A 23 18.37 -4.98 1.08
N GLN A 24 18.79 -3.86 1.69
CA GLN A 24 17.92 -2.69 1.84
C GLN A 24 17.49 -2.11 0.50
N LYS A 25 18.41 -1.96 -0.46
CA LYS A 25 18.09 -1.46 -1.81
C LYS A 25 17.09 -2.36 -2.54
N VAL A 26 17.23 -3.68 -2.41
CA VAL A 26 16.29 -4.65 -2.99
C VAL A 26 14.92 -4.54 -2.31
N ALA A 27 14.87 -4.42 -0.99
CA ALA A 27 13.62 -4.24 -0.25
C ALA A 27 12.88 -2.95 -0.67
N ASP A 28 13.61 -1.84 -0.81
CA ASP A 28 13.06 -0.57 -1.27
C ASP A 28 12.52 -0.67 -2.71
N PHE A 29 13.25 -1.36 -3.59
CA PHE A 29 12.80 -1.63 -4.96
C PHE A 29 11.50 -2.43 -4.99
N VAL A 30 11.44 -3.56 -4.27
CA VAL A 30 10.24 -4.40 -4.20
C VAL A 30 9.04 -3.64 -3.60
N ASN A 31 9.27 -2.81 -2.59
CA ASN A 31 8.20 -1.99 -2.01
C ASN A 31 7.69 -0.91 -2.96
N LYS A 32 8.53 -0.38 -3.86
CA LYS A 32 8.10 0.57 -4.91
C LYS A 32 7.28 -0.11 -6.02
N GLU A 33 7.53 -1.38 -6.28
CA GLU A 33 6.76 -2.19 -7.24
C GLU A 33 5.40 -2.65 -6.69
N LYS A 34 5.14 -2.47 -5.39
CA LYS A 34 3.78 -2.65 -4.87
C LYS A 34 2.89 -1.61 -5.54
N VAL A 35 1.89 -2.11 -6.25
CA VAL A 35 0.85 -1.29 -6.88
C VAL A 35 0.29 -0.37 -5.79
N ASP A 36 0.29 0.94 -6.05
CA ASP A 36 -0.38 1.90 -5.18
C ASP A 36 -1.80 1.37 -4.92
N PHE A 37 -2.19 1.23 -3.64
CA PHE A 37 -3.50 0.70 -3.27
C PHE A 37 -4.62 1.40 -4.02
N TRP A 38 -4.43 2.68 -4.39
CA TRP A 38 -5.35 3.45 -5.22
C TRP A 38 -5.71 2.74 -6.54
N ASN A 39 -4.73 2.10 -7.18
CA ASN A 39 -4.90 1.37 -8.43
C ASN A 39 -5.53 -0.02 -8.23
N GLU A 40 -5.59 -0.52 -6.99
CA GLU A 40 -6.28 -1.76 -6.62
C GLU A 40 -7.78 -1.54 -6.34
N LEU A 41 -8.19 -0.29 -6.12
CA LEU A 41 -9.59 0.07 -5.88
C LEU A 41 -10.41 0.03 -7.16
N ASN A 42 -11.63 -0.51 -7.06
CA ASN A 42 -12.60 -0.40 -8.15
C ASN A 42 -13.14 1.04 -8.28
N ALA A 43 -13.76 1.35 -9.42
CA ALA A 43 -14.27 2.69 -9.72
C ALA A 43 -15.27 3.20 -8.66
N SER A 44 -16.08 2.33 -8.06
CA SER A 44 -17.03 2.71 -7.01
C SER A 44 -16.29 3.16 -5.75
N GLN A 45 -15.30 2.38 -5.30
CA GLN A 45 -14.48 2.70 -4.13
C GLN A 45 -13.71 4.01 -4.34
N GLN A 46 -13.09 4.21 -5.51
CA GLN A 46 -12.42 5.47 -5.84
C GLN A 46 -13.40 6.65 -5.83
N ASN A 47 -14.61 6.49 -6.34
CA ASN A 47 -15.64 7.53 -6.33
C ASN A 47 -16.13 7.86 -4.93
N GLU A 48 -16.32 6.86 -4.06
CA GLU A 48 -16.68 7.06 -2.66
C GLU A 48 -15.61 7.84 -1.89
N ILE A 49 -14.33 7.48 -2.07
CA ILE A 49 -13.22 8.21 -1.44
C ILE A 49 -13.18 9.66 -1.93
N LYS A 50 -13.28 9.90 -3.25
CA LYS A 50 -13.33 11.27 -3.81
C LYS A 50 -14.50 12.07 -3.26
N LYS A 51 -15.67 11.45 -3.14
CA LYS A 51 -16.85 12.08 -2.55
C LYS A 51 -16.60 12.45 -1.08
N GLY A 52 -16.05 11.52 -0.29
CA GLY A 52 -15.70 11.77 1.11
C GLY A 52 -14.72 12.93 1.26
N ILE A 53 -13.67 13.00 0.44
CA ILE A 53 -12.71 14.11 0.43
C ILE A 53 -13.43 15.44 0.14
N ASN A 54 -14.26 15.50 -0.90
CA ASN A 54 -15.03 16.71 -1.22
C ASN A 54 -15.98 17.12 -0.08
N GLU A 55 -16.59 16.17 0.62
CA GLU A 55 -17.42 16.45 1.80
C GLU A 55 -16.58 17.03 2.96
N LEU A 56 -15.39 16.49 3.20
CA LEU A 56 -14.45 17.01 4.19
C LEU A 56 -14.01 18.45 3.86
N ASP A 57 -13.72 18.73 2.58
CA ASP A 57 -13.33 20.04 2.08
C ASP A 57 -14.48 21.07 2.20
N GLN A 58 -15.72 20.61 2.02
CA GLN A 58 -16.94 21.39 2.28
C GLN A 58 -17.24 21.57 3.78
N GLY A 59 -16.38 21.07 4.67
CA GLY A 59 -16.57 21.18 6.12
C GLY A 59 -17.60 20.21 6.69
N LYS A 60 -18.09 19.24 5.91
CA LYS A 60 -19.00 18.17 6.38
C LYS A 60 -18.20 17.10 7.11
N ARG A 61 -17.57 17.51 8.21
CA ARG A 61 -16.68 16.67 9.02
C ARG A 61 -16.95 16.88 10.49
N VAL A 62 -16.73 15.83 11.27
CA VAL A 62 -16.69 15.88 12.73
C VAL A 62 -15.34 15.37 13.19
N SER A 63 -14.88 15.78 14.37
CA SER A 63 -13.67 15.19 14.93
C SER A 63 -13.89 13.73 15.24
N TYR A 64 -12.83 12.93 15.11
CA TYR A 64 -12.85 11.51 15.41
C TYR A 64 -13.29 11.25 16.85
N ASP A 65 -12.75 12.00 17.81
CA ASP A 65 -13.13 11.90 19.23
C ASP A 65 -14.62 12.19 19.45
N SER A 66 -15.16 13.21 18.78
CA SER A 66 -16.57 13.54 18.87
C SER A 66 -17.47 12.45 18.29
N PHE A 67 -17.00 11.74 17.26
CA PHE A 67 -17.73 10.61 16.70
C PHE A 67 -17.70 9.40 17.65
N LEU A 68 -16.54 9.05 18.21
CA LEU A 68 -16.41 7.94 19.16
C LEU A 68 -17.28 8.14 20.41
N ASN A 69 -17.30 9.35 20.96
CA ASN A 69 -18.14 9.68 22.11
C ASN A 69 -19.65 9.57 21.82
N LYS A 70 -20.08 9.57 20.55
CA LYS A 70 -21.49 9.39 20.17
C LYS A 70 -21.91 7.93 20.05
N ILE A 71 -20.96 7.03 19.83
CA ILE A 71 -21.22 5.59 19.59
C ILE A 71 -20.78 4.69 20.75
N SER A 72 -20.11 5.25 21.74
CA SER A 72 -19.77 4.60 23.02
C SER A 72 -20.93 4.74 24.01
#